data_AF-A0A8C4RHE6-F1
#
_entry.id   AF-A0A8C4RHE6-F1
#
_cell.length_a   1.000
_cell.length_b   1.000
_cell.length_c   1.000
_cell.angle_alpha   90.00
_cell.angle_beta   90.00
_cell.angle_gamma   90.00
#
_symmetry.space_group_name_H-M   'P 1'
#
loop_
_entity.id
_entity.type
_entity.pdbx_description
1 polymer ?
#
loop_
_entity_poly.entity_id
_entity_poly.type
_entity_poly.pdbx_seq_one_letter_code
_entity_poly.pdbx_strand_id
1 'polypeptide(L)'
;SSRRLLAFSLVNGINQSLARLVDIWDSIGIQEAMRVERMEAVKKYDYRRGKFKSRIEKNIITYRKELDTLYHELSIDHYQVGISLTVLQLEKDLRIRVESLMKEKNDRLKELKSLQEEDKSLCIDLCATPYYIPTGSVPTRQQLLELQEHIKNLSVERECRVKIFSDLRQQIHQLMKEIGHDPQTTLEKDAVCDDAEWQLELERLEELKRANMQEVIENIRKELLEFWDKCTFSTEQRESFAAFSDGNFTEELLVKHEDELSRLKSYYEKCKSVFEAVERWEQNWRLFQDFERKASDPSRFSNRGGSLLKESKERTKVQKMLPKLEEEIKSFIDTWEAEQGTVFLVRGQRFMDYVAKQWEDYKLQKEKEKNERVSLKFRILSTILLYEICSSKVHFHYVSVFIVRHGNTLQKPPHAYEKTAPATAYQDVLQPRTQTPTAYS
;
A
#
# COMPACT_ATOMS: atom_id res chain seq x y z
N SER A 1 -44.17 -28.94 74.80
CA SER A 1 -43.74 -30.25 75.34
C SER A 1 -43.39 -31.29 74.28
N SER A 2 -44.14 -31.43 73.17
CA SER A 2 -43.90 -32.49 72.15
C SER A 2 -42.58 -32.43 71.39
N ARG A 3 -42.01 -31.23 71.13
CA ARG A 3 -40.69 -31.11 70.47
C ARG A 3 -39.53 -31.63 71.33
N ARG A 4 -39.63 -31.54 72.66
CA ARG A 4 -38.60 -32.06 73.58
C ARG A 4 -38.63 -33.59 73.65
N LEU A 5 -39.82 -34.19 73.62
CA LEU A 5 -39.99 -35.65 73.55
C LEU A 5 -39.50 -36.21 72.21
N LEU A 6 -39.77 -35.53 71.09
CA LEU A 6 -39.26 -35.92 69.77
C LEU A 6 -37.73 -35.81 69.68
N ALA A 7 -37.14 -34.74 70.22
CA ALA A 7 -35.69 -34.59 70.26
C ALA A 7 -35.02 -35.67 71.12
N PHE A 8 -35.61 -35.99 72.28
CA PHE A 8 -35.12 -37.07 73.14
C PHE A 8 -35.18 -38.44 72.45
N SER A 9 -36.31 -38.74 71.78
CA SER A 9 -36.47 -39.97 70.98
C SER A 9 -35.45 -40.05 69.83
N LEU A 10 -35.23 -38.95 69.11
CA LEU A 10 -34.26 -38.88 68.02
C LEU A 10 -32.82 -39.08 68.51
N VAL A 11 -32.42 -38.43 69.61
CA VAL A 11 -31.10 -38.60 70.22
C VAL A 11 -30.90 -40.04 70.68
N ASN A 12 -31.92 -40.64 71.30
CA ASN A 12 -31.86 -42.04 71.69
C ASN A 12 -31.74 -42.98 70.47
N GLY A 13 -32.47 -42.71 69.39
CA GLY A 13 -32.37 -43.48 68.13
C GLY A 13 -31.03 -43.33 67.42
N ILE A 14 -30.42 -42.14 67.45
CA ILE A 14 -29.06 -41.90 66.95
C ILE A 14 -28.06 -42.66 67.81
N ASN A 15 -28.16 -42.59 69.14
CA ASN A 15 -27.27 -43.29 70.05
C ASN A 15 -27.35 -44.81 69.87
N GLN A 16 -28.54 -45.38 69.71
CA GLN A 16 -28.71 -46.80 69.38
C GLN A 16 -28.12 -47.15 68.00
N SER A 17 -28.23 -46.27 67.02
CA SER A 17 -27.68 -46.51 65.68
C SER A 17 -26.16 -46.38 65.65
N LEU A 18 -25.58 -45.45 66.42
CA LEU A 18 -24.14 -45.34 66.64
C LEU A 18 -23.60 -46.55 67.41
N ALA A 19 -24.32 -47.03 68.44
CA ALA A 19 -23.95 -48.25 69.15
C ALA A 19 -23.90 -49.47 68.20
N ARG A 20 -24.94 -49.65 67.36
CA ARG A 20 -24.95 -50.70 66.33
C ARG A 20 -23.80 -50.55 65.31
N LEU A 21 -23.48 -49.32 64.92
CA LEU A 21 -22.37 -49.04 64.00
C LEU A 21 -21.02 -49.46 64.61
N VAL A 22 -20.84 -49.20 65.91
CA VAL A 22 -19.67 -49.62 66.69
C VAL A 22 -19.61 -51.15 66.79
N ASP A 23 -20.72 -51.82 67.13
CA ASP A 23 -20.80 -53.29 67.19
C ASP A 23 -20.44 -53.92 65.84
N ILE A 24 -20.93 -53.34 64.72
CA ILE A 24 -20.59 -53.77 63.37
C ILE A 24 -19.10 -53.58 63.09
N TRP A 25 -18.52 -52.44 63.46
CA TRP A 25 -17.09 -52.20 63.29
C TRP A 25 -16.21 -53.15 64.10
N ASP A 26 -16.66 -53.51 65.31
CA ASP A 26 -16.01 -54.51 66.17
C ASP A 26 -16.07 -55.90 65.55
N SER A 27 -17.22 -56.30 65.02
CA SER A 27 -17.37 -57.62 64.37
C SER A 27 -16.52 -57.77 63.09
N ILE A 28 -16.30 -56.69 62.34
CA ILE A 28 -15.51 -56.69 61.10
C ILE A 28 -14.01 -56.46 61.39
N GLY A 29 -13.65 -56.02 62.60
CA GLY A 29 -12.25 -55.73 62.97
C GLY A 29 -11.69 -54.44 62.34
N ILE A 30 -12.53 -53.43 62.10
CA ILE A 30 -12.07 -52.15 61.54
C ILE A 30 -11.17 -51.45 62.56
N GLN A 31 -9.95 -51.08 62.16
CA GLN A 31 -9.00 -50.38 63.02
C GLN A 31 -9.53 -49.01 63.47
N GLU A 32 -9.19 -48.63 64.71
CA GLU A 32 -9.65 -47.40 65.35
C GLU A 32 -9.40 -46.14 64.50
N ALA A 33 -8.25 -46.06 63.84
CA ALA A 33 -7.92 -44.94 62.94
C ALA A 33 -8.97 -44.72 61.82
N MET A 34 -9.47 -45.79 61.20
CA MET A 34 -10.50 -45.72 60.15
C MET A 34 -11.90 -45.40 60.72
N ARG A 35 -12.17 -45.75 61.98
CA ARG A 35 -13.43 -45.42 62.67
C ARG A 35 -13.50 -43.93 62.98
N VAL A 36 -12.39 -43.36 63.48
CA VAL A 36 -12.24 -41.93 63.72
C VAL A 36 -12.45 -41.15 62.42
N GLU A 37 -11.82 -41.57 61.32
CA GLU A 37 -12.00 -40.92 60.01
C GLU A 37 -13.47 -40.92 59.54
N ARG A 38 -14.19 -42.04 59.73
CA ARG A 38 -15.62 -42.14 59.39
C ARG A 38 -16.52 -41.28 60.29
N MET A 39 -16.25 -41.24 61.60
CA MET A 39 -16.95 -40.36 62.54
C MET A 39 -16.67 -38.87 62.25
N GLU A 40 -15.43 -38.54 61.88
CA GLU A 40 -15.05 -37.20 61.43
C GLU A 40 -15.79 -36.81 60.14
N ALA A 41 -15.99 -37.74 59.20
CA ALA A 41 -16.77 -37.48 57.99
C ALA A 41 -18.24 -37.12 58.32
N VAL A 42 -18.87 -37.80 59.27
CA VAL A 42 -20.24 -37.48 59.74
C VAL A 42 -20.30 -36.12 60.42
N LYS A 43 -19.36 -35.83 61.35
CA LYS A 43 -19.24 -34.51 61.99
C LYS A 43 -19.01 -33.39 60.97
N LYS A 44 -18.15 -33.63 59.98
CA LYS A 44 -17.83 -32.69 58.90
C LYS A 44 -19.04 -32.43 58.01
N TYR A 45 -19.87 -33.43 57.74
CA TYR A 45 -21.12 -33.28 56.99
C TYR A 45 -22.13 -32.38 57.73
N ASP A 46 -22.37 -32.65 59.02
CA ASP A 46 -23.29 -31.84 59.83
C ASP A 46 -22.78 -30.40 60.01
N TYR A 47 -21.49 -30.24 60.29
CA TYR A 47 -20.82 -28.92 60.34
C TYR A 47 -20.95 -28.16 59.02
N ARG A 48 -20.74 -28.82 57.87
CA ARG A 48 -20.92 -28.21 56.54
C ARG A 48 -22.37 -27.78 56.30
N ARG A 49 -23.34 -28.58 56.71
CA ARG A 49 -24.78 -28.28 56.57
C ARG A 49 -25.20 -27.11 57.47
N GLY A 50 -24.72 -27.07 58.72
CA GLY A 50 -24.92 -25.97 59.65
C GLY A 50 -24.32 -24.66 59.14
N LYS A 51 -23.10 -24.71 58.59
CA LYS A 51 -22.43 -23.56 57.96
C LYS A 51 -23.19 -23.06 56.73
N PHE A 52 -23.71 -23.96 55.90
CA PHE A 52 -24.53 -23.62 54.73
C PHE A 52 -25.83 -22.91 55.13
N LYS A 53 -26.57 -23.45 56.11
CA LYS A 53 -27.78 -22.83 56.64
C LYS A 53 -27.50 -21.44 57.24
N SER A 54 -26.46 -21.32 58.06
CA SER A 54 -26.05 -20.04 58.65
C SER A 54 -25.68 -18.99 57.59
N ARG A 55 -25.09 -19.41 56.47
CA ARG A 55 -24.79 -18.52 55.34
C ARG A 55 -26.07 -18.00 54.68
N ILE A 56 -27.05 -18.86 54.44
CA ILE A 56 -28.34 -18.46 53.84
C ILE A 56 -29.10 -17.50 54.77
N GLU A 57 -29.11 -17.78 56.07
CA GLU A 57 -29.74 -16.88 57.06
C GLU A 57 -29.06 -15.50 57.08
N LYS A 58 -27.73 -15.44 56.97
CA LYS A 58 -27.00 -14.17 56.80
C LYS A 58 -27.39 -13.45 55.52
N ASN A 59 -27.44 -14.15 54.38
CA ASN A 59 -27.85 -13.56 53.10
C ASN A 59 -29.27 -12.98 53.18
N ILE A 60 -30.22 -13.68 53.80
CA ILE A 60 -31.59 -13.18 54.00
C ILE A 60 -31.61 -11.87 54.78
N ILE A 61 -30.81 -11.77 55.86
CA ILE A 61 -30.70 -10.53 56.64
C ILE A 61 -30.12 -9.40 55.78
N THR A 62 -29.08 -9.69 55.00
CA THR A 62 -28.48 -8.71 54.08
C THR A 62 -29.47 -8.24 53.02
N TYR A 63 -30.14 -9.15 52.30
CA TYR A 63 -31.10 -8.79 51.26
C TYR A 63 -32.31 -8.04 51.81
N ARG A 64 -32.76 -8.33 53.03
CA ARG A 64 -33.83 -7.54 53.66
C ARG A 64 -33.40 -6.09 53.89
N LYS A 65 -32.20 -5.89 54.44
CA LYS A 65 -31.65 -4.53 54.63
C LYS A 65 -31.48 -3.80 53.30
N GLU A 66 -30.97 -4.48 52.28
CA GLU A 66 -30.82 -3.92 50.92
C GLU A 66 -32.19 -3.56 50.31
N LEU A 67 -33.20 -4.40 50.48
CA LEU A 67 -34.56 -4.09 50.05
C LEU A 67 -35.14 -2.87 50.77
N ASP A 68 -34.99 -2.79 52.10
CA ASP A 68 -35.48 -1.63 52.86
C ASP A 68 -34.83 -0.32 52.35
N THR A 69 -33.53 -0.35 52.04
CA THR A 69 -32.85 0.79 51.42
C THR A 69 -33.40 1.10 50.02
N LEU A 70 -33.63 0.09 49.18
CA LEU A 70 -34.13 0.26 47.82
C LEU A 70 -35.59 0.74 47.78
N TYR A 71 -36.44 0.27 48.70
CA TYR A 71 -37.80 0.74 48.84
C TYR A 71 -37.85 2.23 49.22
N HIS A 72 -36.97 2.65 50.12
CA HIS A 72 -36.86 4.06 50.49
C HIS A 72 -36.33 4.91 49.32
N GLU A 73 -35.23 4.51 48.67
CA GLU A 73 -34.62 5.25 47.57
C GLU A 73 -35.52 5.36 46.33
N LEU A 74 -36.26 4.29 45.99
CA LEU A 74 -37.16 4.27 44.82
C LEU A 74 -38.57 4.80 45.13
N SER A 75 -38.86 5.11 46.40
CA SER A 75 -40.19 5.48 46.89
C SER A 75 -41.25 4.43 46.52
N ILE A 76 -40.95 3.15 46.75
CA ILE A 76 -41.84 2.02 46.46
C ILE A 76 -42.39 1.46 47.78
N ASP A 77 -43.69 1.15 47.82
CA ASP A 77 -44.32 0.53 49.00
C ASP A 77 -43.71 -0.84 49.35
N HIS A 78 -43.55 -1.09 50.64
CA HIS A 78 -42.91 -2.31 51.15
C HIS A 78 -43.73 -3.55 50.78
N TYR A 79 -43.08 -4.52 50.12
CA TYR A 79 -43.70 -5.80 49.80
C TYR A 79 -43.76 -6.70 51.04
N GLN A 80 -44.95 -7.18 51.40
CA GLN A 80 -45.10 -8.18 52.47
C GLN A 80 -44.85 -9.60 51.92
N VAL A 81 -43.80 -10.24 52.42
CA VAL A 81 -43.47 -11.63 52.08
C VAL A 81 -44.50 -12.59 52.70
N GLY A 82 -45.07 -13.49 51.90
CA GLY A 82 -46.06 -14.48 52.34
C GLY A 82 -45.55 -15.39 53.46
N ILE A 83 -46.42 -15.68 54.43
CA ILE A 83 -46.10 -16.27 55.75
C ILE A 83 -45.66 -17.76 55.71
N SER A 84 -45.46 -18.37 54.53
CA SER A 84 -45.18 -19.82 54.42
C SER A 84 -44.05 -20.19 53.43
N LEU A 85 -42.95 -19.44 53.38
CA LEU A 85 -41.79 -19.78 52.54
C LEU A 85 -40.71 -20.55 53.30
N THR A 86 -40.10 -21.55 52.63
CA THR A 86 -38.88 -22.19 53.15
C THR A 86 -37.69 -21.23 53.10
N VAL A 87 -36.67 -21.46 53.94
CA VAL A 87 -35.47 -20.61 54.02
C VAL A 87 -34.77 -20.41 52.65
N LEU A 88 -34.75 -21.44 51.80
CA LEU A 88 -34.17 -21.36 50.46
C LEU A 88 -35.04 -20.56 49.48
N GLN A 89 -36.36 -20.73 49.53
CA GLN A 89 -37.28 -19.96 48.69
C GLN A 89 -37.27 -18.48 49.08
N LEU A 90 -37.28 -18.19 50.38
CA LEU A 90 -37.19 -16.84 50.91
C LEU A 90 -35.90 -16.14 50.45
N GLU A 91 -34.75 -16.81 50.54
CA GLU A 91 -33.48 -16.22 50.05
C GLU A 91 -33.53 -15.94 48.55
N LYS A 92 -34.04 -16.89 47.76
CA LYS A 92 -34.15 -16.74 46.31
C LYS A 92 -35.06 -15.58 45.92
N ASP A 93 -36.22 -15.48 46.54
CA ASP A 93 -37.21 -14.43 46.24
C ASP A 93 -36.68 -13.04 46.62
N LEU A 94 -36.04 -12.93 47.79
CA LEU A 94 -35.38 -11.68 48.21
C LEU A 94 -34.27 -11.30 47.24
N ARG A 95 -33.41 -12.24 46.83
CA ARG A 95 -32.33 -11.98 45.88
C ARG A 95 -32.85 -11.48 44.53
N ILE A 96 -33.84 -12.17 43.95
CA ILE A 96 -34.46 -11.75 42.68
C ILE A 96 -35.08 -10.36 42.80
N ARG A 97 -35.72 -10.06 43.94
CA ARG A 97 -36.33 -8.75 44.16
C ARG A 97 -35.29 -7.64 44.28
N VAL A 98 -34.20 -7.87 45.03
CA VAL A 98 -33.06 -6.94 45.11
C VAL A 98 -32.48 -6.71 43.72
N GLU A 99 -32.19 -7.78 42.97
CA GLU A 99 -31.65 -7.68 41.61
C GLU A 99 -32.57 -6.86 40.69
N SER A 100 -33.88 -7.08 40.75
CA SER A 100 -34.86 -6.34 39.97
C SER A 100 -34.92 -4.85 40.33
N LEU A 101 -34.94 -4.51 41.62
CA LEU A 101 -35.01 -3.11 42.08
C LEU A 101 -33.68 -2.36 41.85
N MET A 102 -32.55 -3.05 42.04
CA MET A 102 -31.23 -2.53 41.68
C MET A 102 -31.15 -2.22 40.18
N LYS A 103 -31.66 -3.14 39.34
CA LYS A 103 -31.75 -2.90 37.91
C LYS A 103 -32.60 -1.67 37.59
N GLU A 104 -33.79 -1.56 38.18
CA GLU A 104 -34.66 -0.40 37.98
C GLU A 104 -34.01 0.93 38.42
N LYS A 105 -33.34 0.95 39.57
CA LYS A 105 -32.56 2.11 40.04
C LYS A 105 -31.49 2.51 39.01
N ASN A 106 -30.71 1.55 38.54
CA ASN A 106 -29.65 1.80 37.57
C ASN A 106 -30.21 2.28 36.22
N ASP A 107 -31.32 1.69 35.76
CA ASP A 107 -31.99 2.07 34.53
C ASP A 107 -32.52 3.52 34.63
N ARG A 108 -33.17 3.91 35.74
CA ARG A 108 -33.64 5.28 35.97
C ARG A 108 -32.51 6.30 36.03
N LEU A 109 -31.38 5.97 36.68
CA LEU A 109 -30.21 6.85 36.73
C LEU A 109 -29.55 7.00 35.36
N LYS A 110 -29.51 5.92 34.57
CA LYS A 110 -29.01 5.96 33.19
C LYS A 110 -29.92 6.80 32.30
N GLU A 111 -31.24 6.63 32.41
CA GLU A 111 -32.25 7.42 31.69
C GLU A 111 -32.11 8.90 32.04
N LEU A 112 -32.04 9.26 33.33
CA LEU A 112 -31.82 10.63 33.78
C LEU A 112 -30.58 11.26 33.15
N LYS A 113 -29.44 10.55 33.19
CA LYS A 113 -28.19 11.07 32.64
C LYS A 113 -28.29 11.36 31.14
N SER A 114 -28.97 10.48 30.40
CA SER A 114 -29.19 10.67 28.96
C SER A 114 -30.08 11.89 28.70
N LEU A 115 -31.20 12.00 29.42
CA LEU A 115 -32.14 13.10 29.25
C LEU A 115 -31.53 14.45 29.67
N GLN A 116 -30.73 14.49 30.73
CA GLN A 116 -30.05 15.71 31.17
C GLN A 116 -29.02 16.22 30.15
N GLU A 117 -28.34 15.32 29.43
CA GLU A 117 -27.41 15.72 28.36
C GLU A 117 -28.17 16.32 27.17
N GLU A 118 -29.27 15.68 26.78
CA GLU A 118 -30.15 16.18 25.71
C GLU A 118 -30.77 17.54 26.06
N ASP A 119 -31.33 17.65 27.26
CA ASP A 119 -31.89 18.90 27.80
C ASP A 119 -30.84 20.02 27.81
N LYS A 120 -29.65 19.73 28.32
CA LYS A 120 -28.56 20.70 28.37
C LYS A 120 -28.17 21.18 26.98
N SER A 121 -28.07 20.28 26.00
CA SER A 121 -27.78 20.64 24.61
C SER A 121 -28.86 21.57 24.04
N LEU A 122 -30.14 21.23 24.21
CA LEU A 122 -31.26 22.04 23.72
C LEU A 122 -31.33 23.40 24.42
N CYS A 123 -31.05 23.45 25.72
CA CYS A 123 -31.02 24.70 26.48
C CYS A 123 -29.88 25.63 26.05
N ILE A 124 -28.71 25.09 25.68
CA ILE A 124 -27.62 25.89 25.10
C ILE A 124 -28.08 26.52 23.79
N ASP A 125 -28.65 25.72 22.87
CA ASP A 125 -29.14 26.20 21.57
C ASP A 125 -30.24 27.27 21.72
N LEU A 126 -31.16 27.07 22.66
CA LEU A 126 -32.32 27.94 22.86
C LEU A 126 -32.07 29.09 23.85
N CYS A 127 -30.87 29.16 24.43
CA CYS A 127 -30.53 30.06 25.53
C CYS A 127 -31.54 29.97 26.70
N ALA A 128 -31.91 28.74 27.07
CA ALA A 128 -32.83 28.43 28.16
C ALA A 128 -32.08 27.86 29.38
N THR A 129 -32.76 27.79 30.53
CA THR A 129 -32.24 27.16 31.74
C THR A 129 -32.59 25.67 31.78
N PRO A 130 -31.62 24.76 31.96
CA PRO A 130 -31.87 23.33 32.08
C PRO A 130 -32.86 22.98 33.19
N TYR A 131 -33.63 21.91 32.98
CA TYR A 131 -34.59 21.42 33.95
C TYR A 131 -33.87 20.79 35.15
N TYR A 132 -34.23 21.24 36.35
CA TYR A 132 -33.55 20.84 37.58
C TYR A 132 -34.21 19.62 38.23
N ILE A 133 -33.42 18.56 38.41
CA ILE A 133 -33.75 17.41 39.27
C ILE A 133 -32.73 17.37 40.42
N PRO A 134 -33.17 17.29 41.70
CA PRO A 134 -32.26 17.24 42.84
C PRO A 134 -31.19 16.16 42.73
N THR A 135 -29.94 16.55 43.00
CA THR A 135 -28.79 15.64 42.95
C THR A 135 -28.71 14.78 44.22
N GLY A 136 -28.23 13.54 44.07
CA GLY A 136 -28.03 12.62 45.20
C GLY A 136 -29.20 11.68 45.52
N SER A 137 -30.35 11.83 44.87
CA SER A 137 -31.50 10.90 44.97
C SER A 137 -31.82 10.23 43.64
N VAL A 138 -32.40 9.02 43.68
CA VAL A 138 -32.89 8.35 42.48
C VAL A 138 -34.15 9.08 42.00
N PRO A 139 -34.25 9.47 40.72
CA PRO A 139 -35.42 10.19 40.22
C PRO A 139 -36.67 9.30 40.25
N THR A 140 -37.80 9.93 40.57
CA THR A 140 -39.12 9.29 40.44
C THR A 140 -39.50 9.14 38.97
N ARG A 141 -40.42 8.21 38.67
CA ARG A 141 -40.90 8.03 37.30
C ARG A 141 -41.59 9.30 36.78
N GLN A 142 -42.28 10.03 37.65
CA GLN A 142 -42.93 11.28 37.32
C GLN A 142 -41.93 12.37 36.92
N GLN A 143 -40.84 12.54 37.67
CA GLN A 143 -39.79 13.52 37.34
C GLN A 143 -39.11 13.22 35.99
N LEU A 144 -38.91 11.94 35.66
CA LEU A 144 -38.37 11.55 34.35
C LEU A 144 -39.35 11.87 33.21
N LEU A 145 -40.65 11.66 33.42
CA LEU A 145 -41.69 12.01 32.44
C LEU A 145 -41.78 13.52 32.23
N GLU A 146 -41.71 14.31 33.29
CA GLU A 146 -41.71 15.78 33.22
C GLU A 146 -40.49 16.31 32.46
N LEU A 147 -39.31 15.74 32.70
CA LEU A 147 -38.11 16.06 31.93
C LEU A 147 -38.24 15.68 30.45
N GLN A 148 -38.80 14.50 30.14
CA GLN A 148 -39.07 14.08 28.76
C GLN A 148 -40.04 15.02 28.06
N GLU A 149 -41.11 15.45 28.74
CA GLU A 149 -42.07 16.41 28.21
C GLU A 149 -41.42 17.80 27.98
N HIS A 150 -40.57 18.24 28.90
CA HIS A 150 -39.81 19.48 28.75
C HIS A 150 -38.89 19.45 27.51
N ILE A 151 -38.09 18.40 27.36
CA ILE A 151 -37.21 18.17 26.19
C ILE A 151 -38.01 18.15 24.89
N LYS A 152 -39.16 17.47 24.88
CA LYS A 152 -40.05 17.43 23.72
C LYS A 152 -40.54 18.84 23.35
N ASN A 153 -40.96 19.63 24.34
CA ASN A 153 -41.43 20.99 24.11
C ASN A 153 -40.30 21.90 23.58
N LEU A 154 -39.10 21.82 24.16
CA LEU A 154 -37.92 22.53 23.65
C LEU A 154 -37.56 22.11 22.22
N SER A 155 -37.67 20.82 21.90
CA SER A 155 -37.37 20.31 20.55
C SER A 155 -38.31 20.89 19.50
N VAL A 156 -39.61 20.95 19.80
CA VAL A 156 -40.63 21.57 18.94
C VAL A 156 -40.36 23.07 18.79
N GLU A 157 -40.06 23.77 19.89
CA GLU A 157 -39.72 25.19 19.85
C GLU A 157 -38.47 25.47 19.00
N ARG A 158 -37.43 24.62 19.10
CA ARG A 158 -36.22 24.70 18.26
C ARG A 158 -36.56 24.58 16.78
N GLU A 159 -37.38 23.60 16.41
CA GLU A 159 -37.81 23.43 15.02
C GLU A 159 -38.60 24.65 14.51
N CYS A 160 -39.52 25.18 15.32
CA CYS A 160 -40.26 26.40 14.99
C CYS A 160 -39.33 27.61 14.79
N ARG A 161 -38.37 27.83 15.69
CA ARG A 161 -37.40 28.94 15.59
C ARG A 161 -36.51 28.82 14.37
N VAL A 162 -36.02 27.63 14.06
CA VAL A 162 -35.20 27.38 12.85
C VAL A 162 -35.99 27.73 11.59
N LYS A 163 -37.27 27.36 11.52
CA LYS A 163 -38.12 27.69 10.37
C LYS A 163 -38.33 29.19 10.23
N ILE A 164 -38.70 29.88 11.31
CA ILE A 164 -38.88 31.34 11.32
C ILE A 164 -37.57 32.04 10.91
N PHE A 165 -36.45 31.58 11.45
CA PHE A 165 -35.13 32.13 11.13
C PHE A 165 -34.76 31.94 9.66
N SER A 166 -35.01 30.75 9.09
CA SER A 166 -34.83 30.48 7.65
C SER A 166 -35.69 31.41 6.78
N ASP A 167 -36.97 31.57 7.11
CA ASP A 167 -37.89 32.41 6.34
C ASP A 167 -37.48 33.91 6.41
N LEU A 168 -37.02 34.37 7.58
CA LEU A 168 -36.50 35.73 7.76
C LEU A 168 -35.18 35.93 7.01
N ARG A 169 -34.25 34.97 7.08
CA ARG A 169 -32.98 34.99 6.35
C ARG A 169 -33.20 35.14 4.85
N GLN A 170 -34.15 34.39 4.28
CA GLN A 170 -34.50 34.51 2.87
C GLN A 170 -35.06 35.90 2.51
N GLN A 171 -35.93 36.46 3.36
CA GLN A 171 -36.46 37.81 3.16
C GLN A 171 -35.36 38.88 3.25
N ILE A 172 -34.43 38.76 4.21
CA ILE A 172 -33.31 39.68 4.36
C ILE A 172 -32.41 39.63 3.12
N HIS A 173 -32.05 38.43 2.65
CA HIS A 173 -31.29 38.26 1.40
C HIS A 173 -31.96 38.94 0.21
N GLN A 174 -33.27 38.71 0.04
CA GLN A 174 -34.02 39.27 -1.08
C GLN A 174 -34.04 40.80 -1.02
N LEU A 175 -34.27 41.39 0.17
CA LEU A 175 -34.24 42.83 0.35
C LEU A 175 -32.85 43.42 0.10
N MET A 176 -31.79 42.80 0.64
CA MET A 176 -30.41 43.24 0.41
C MET A 176 -30.05 43.24 -1.08
N LYS A 177 -30.49 42.21 -1.81
CA LYS A 177 -30.31 42.14 -3.26
C LYS A 177 -31.08 43.23 -4.01
N GLU A 178 -32.32 43.51 -3.62
CA GLU A 178 -33.15 44.54 -4.26
C GLU A 178 -32.59 45.95 -4.10
N ILE A 179 -32.00 46.25 -2.95
CA ILE A 179 -31.41 47.56 -2.65
C ILE A 179 -29.92 47.65 -3.04
N GLY A 180 -29.30 46.53 -3.44
CA GLY A 180 -27.87 46.46 -3.76
C GLY A 180 -26.95 46.74 -2.56
N HIS A 181 -27.33 46.26 -1.37
CA HIS A 181 -26.57 46.43 -0.13
C HIS A 181 -25.79 45.15 0.20
N ASP A 182 -24.48 45.29 0.39
CA ASP A 182 -23.62 44.19 0.84
C ASP A 182 -23.55 44.12 2.37
N PRO A 183 -23.56 42.93 3.00
CA PRO A 183 -23.45 42.77 4.45
C PRO A 183 -22.20 43.45 5.03
N GLN A 184 -22.37 44.46 5.88
CA GLN A 184 -21.25 45.22 6.46
C GLN A 184 -20.97 44.85 7.92
N THR A 185 -22.02 44.71 8.73
CA THR A 185 -21.91 44.37 10.15
C THR A 185 -21.69 42.87 10.35
N THR A 186 -21.15 42.47 11.51
CA THR A 186 -21.02 41.05 11.85
C THR A 186 -22.37 40.34 11.86
N LEU A 187 -23.40 40.99 12.41
CA LEU A 187 -24.76 40.45 12.44
C LEU A 187 -25.34 40.26 11.03
N GLU A 188 -25.16 41.21 10.12
CA GLU A 188 -25.61 41.05 8.73
C GLU A 188 -24.89 39.89 8.05
N LYS A 189 -23.57 39.78 8.24
CA LYS A 189 -22.79 38.68 7.69
C LYS A 189 -23.28 37.34 8.23
N ASP A 190 -23.52 37.21 9.53
CA ASP A 190 -24.00 35.97 10.15
C ASP A 190 -25.45 35.65 9.75
N ALA A 191 -26.29 36.67 9.59
CA ALA A 191 -27.69 36.51 9.20
C ALA A 191 -27.83 36.06 7.74
N VAL A 192 -26.91 36.48 6.87
CA VAL A 192 -26.93 36.24 5.42
C VAL A 192 -25.99 35.10 5.02
N CYS A 193 -25.08 34.67 5.90
CA CYS A 193 -24.30 33.46 5.67
C CYS A 193 -25.21 32.22 5.55
N ASP A 194 -25.27 31.65 4.36
CA ASP A 194 -25.78 30.30 4.17
C ASP A 194 -24.66 29.28 4.42
N ASP A 195 -24.89 28.35 5.36
CA ASP A 195 -23.94 27.25 5.63
C ASP A 195 -23.62 26.44 4.36
N ALA A 196 -24.56 26.42 3.40
CA ALA A 196 -24.39 25.80 2.09
C ALA A 196 -23.38 26.56 1.19
N GLU A 197 -23.31 27.89 1.27
CA GLU A 197 -22.34 28.68 0.51
C GLU A 197 -20.92 28.42 1.00
N TRP A 198 -20.73 28.28 2.32
CA TRP A 198 -19.43 27.90 2.89
C TRP A 198 -19.01 26.49 2.53
N GLN A 199 -19.95 25.54 2.45
CA GLN A 199 -19.66 24.18 1.97
C GLN A 199 -19.21 24.19 0.51
N LEU A 200 -19.94 24.91 -0.35
CA LEU A 200 -19.55 25.06 -1.76
C LEU A 200 -18.20 25.76 -1.93
N GLU A 201 -17.91 26.78 -1.13
CA GLU A 201 -16.62 27.47 -1.16
C GLU A 201 -15.48 26.59 -0.65
N LEU A 202 -15.72 25.77 0.38
CA LEU A 202 -14.77 24.76 0.84
C LEU A 202 -14.46 23.74 -0.27
N GLU A 203 -15.49 23.18 -0.91
CA GLU A 203 -15.32 22.26 -2.04
C GLU A 203 -14.54 22.92 -3.20
N ARG A 204 -14.87 24.18 -3.53
CA ARG A 204 -14.16 24.95 -4.56
C ARG A 204 -12.69 25.14 -4.21
N LEU A 205 -12.37 25.43 -2.95
CA LEU A 205 -11.00 25.61 -2.47
C LEU A 205 -10.22 24.29 -2.41
N GLU A 206 -10.86 23.19 -2.05
CA GLU A 206 -10.25 21.85 -2.09
C GLU A 206 -9.92 21.43 -3.52
N GLU A 207 -10.82 21.70 -4.47
CA GLU A 207 -10.58 21.43 -5.89
C GLU A 207 -9.45 22.32 -6.42
N LEU A 208 -9.43 23.61 -6.05
CA LEU A 208 -8.34 24.51 -6.41
C LEU A 208 -7.00 24.05 -5.82
N LYS A 209 -6.99 23.58 -4.56
CA LYS A 209 -5.78 22.97 -3.94
C LYS A 209 -5.31 21.78 -4.76
N ARG A 210 -6.22 20.89 -5.17
CA ARG A 210 -5.92 19.69 -5.97
C ARG A 210 -5.34 20.07 -7.34
N ALA A 211 -5.96 21.02 -8.04
CA ALA A 211 -5.49 21.52 -9.32
C ALA A 211 -4.09 22.15 -9.24
N ASN A 212 -3.84 22.95 -8.20
CA ASN A 212 -2.51 23.53 -7.96
C ASN A 212 -1.46 22.45 -7.68
N MET A 213 -1.78 21.43 -6.88
CA MET A 213 -0.86 20.30 -6.64
C MET A 213 -0.56 19.53 -7.93
N GLN A 214 -1.58 19.33 -8.78
CA GLN A 214 -1.39 18.72 -10.09
C GLN A 214 -0.38 19.49 -10.93
N GLU A 215 -0.53 20.81 -11.05
CA GLU A 215 0.40 21.66 -11.83
C GLU A 215 1.83 21.53 -11.31
N VAL A 216 2.02 21.59 -9.99
CA VAL A 216 3.36 21.46 -9.37
C VAL A 216 3.96 20.07 -9.63
N ILE A 217 3.20 19.00 -9.43
CA ILE A 217 3.66 17.62 -9.67
C ILE A 217 4.02 17.43 -11.15
N GLU A 218 3.22 17.95 -12.08
CA GLU A 218 3.51 17.88 -13.51
C GLU A 218 4.79 18.64 -13.88
N ASN A 219 5.06 19.79 -13.25
CA ASN A 219 6.31 20.51 -13.45
C ASN A 219 7.51 19.73 -12.89
N ILE A 220 7.38 19.12 -11.71
CA ILE A 220 8.42 18.22 -11.17
C ILE A 220 8.64 17.02 -12.10
N ARG A 221 7.58 16.42 -12.66
CA ARG A 221 7.70 15.31 -13.63
C ARG A 221 8.47 15.72 -14.88
N LYS A 222 8.27 16.95 -15.38
CA LYS A 222 9.08 17.49 -16.49
C LYS A 222 10.55 17.61 -16.08
N GLU A 223 10.85 18.14 -14.90
CA GLU A 223 12.22 18.21 -14.40
C GLU A 223 12.85 16.81 -14.23
N LEU A 224 12.10 15.84 -13.71
CA LEU A 224 12.55 14.45 -13.58
C LEU A 224 12.93 13.85 -14.94
N LEU A 225 12.12 14.07 -15.97
CA LEU A 225 12.44 13.63 -17.33
C LEU A 225 13.76 14.24 -17.83
N GLU A 226 13.97 15.55 -17.64
CA GLU A 226 15.21 16.22 -18.02
C GLU A 226 16.42 15.64 -17.30
N PHE A 227 16.30 15.38 -15.99
CA PHE A 227 17.40 14.82 -15.21
C PHE A 227 17.66 13.34 -15.52
N TRP A 228 16.62 12.55 -15.83
CA TRP A 228 16.78 11.18 -16.31
C TRP A 228 17.53 11.14 -17.65
N ASP A 229 17.24 12.08 -18.55
CA ASP A 229 17.97 12.23 -19.81
C ASP A 229 19.43 12.62 -19.57
N LYS A 230 19.70 13.62 -18.71
CA LYS A 230 21.05 14.04 -18.32
C LYS A 230 21.87 12.90 -17.67
N CYS A 231 21.21 12.06 -16.88
CA CYS A 231 21.83 10.92 -16.22
C CYS A 231 21.91 9.67 -17.11
N THR A 232 21.39 9.72 -18.35
CA THR A 232 21.35 8.60 -19.29
C THR A 232 20.64 7.35 -18.75
N PHE A 233 19.59 7.54 -17.94
CA PHE A 233 18.81 6.44 -17.36
C PHE A 233 18.07 5.64 -18.43
N SER A 234 18.09 4.31 -18.29
CA SER A 234 17.29 3.40 -19.12
C SER A 234 15.80 3.48 -18.81
N THR A 235 14.96 2.95 -19.70
CA THR A 235 13.51 2.87 -19.46
C THR A 235 13.19 2.12 -18.17
N GLU A 236 13.86 0.99 -17.91
CA GLU A 236 13.68 0.19 -16.68
C GLU A 236 14.02 0.99 -15.41
N GLN A 237 15.08 1.81 -15.46
CA GLN A 237 15.45 2.66 -14.32
C GLN A 237 14.39 3.75 -14.06
N ARG A 238 13.80 4.31 -15.12
CA ARG A 238 12.72 5.31 -14.98
C ARG A 238 11.43 4.68 -14.43
N GLU A 239 11.08 3.50 -14.92
CA GLU A 239 9.90 2.74 -14.48
C GLU A 239 9.99 2.26 -13.02
N SER A 240 11.19 2.19 -12.44
CA SER A 240 11.36 1.89 -11.02
C SER A 240 10.69 2.90 -10.09
N PHE A 241 10.51 4.16 -10.53
CA PHE A 241 9.75 5.17 -9.82
C PHE A 241 8.26 5.13 -10.20
N ALA A 242 7.53 4.14 -9.66
CA ALA A 242 6.12 3.90 -9.98
C ALA A 242 5.19 5.11 -9.72
N ALA A 243 5.56 6.02 -8.81
CA ALA A 243 4.80 7.23 -8.52
C ALA A 243 4.75 8.23 -9.70
N PHE A 244 5.63 8.07 -10.71
CA PHE A 244 5.64 8.93 -11.90
C PHE A 244 4.33 8.87 -12.70
N SER A 245 3.65 7.73 -12.74
CA SER A 245 2.40 7.55 -13.49
C SER A 245 1.13 7.66 -12.62
N ASP A 246 1.26 8.02 -11.35
CA ASP A 246 0.11 8.15 -10.44
C ASP A 246 -0.77 9.36 -10.83
N GLY A 247 -2.07 9.13 -11.00
CA GLY A 247 -3.05 10.18 -11.34
C GLY A 247 -3.73 10.80 -10.12
N ASN A 248 -3.43 10.32 -8.90
CA ASN A 248 -4.06 10.81 -7.69
C ASN A 248 -3.20 11.91 -7.04
N PHE A 249 -3.49 13.16 -7.39
CA PHE A 249 -2.74 14.33 -6.91
C PHE A 249 -3.01 14.63 -5.43
N THR A 250 -2.20 14.01 -4.57
CA THR A 250 -2.21 14.20 -3.11
C THR A 250 -0.93 14.88 -2.64
N GLU A 251 -0.97 15.41 -1.42
CA GLU A 251 0.20 15.99 -0.76
C GLU A 251 1.32 14.95 -0.55
N GLU A 252 0.95 13.70 -0.24
CA GLU A 252 1.89 12.58 -0.18
C GLU A 252 2.57 12.29 -1.53
N LEU A 253 1.82 12.42 -2.64
CA LEU A 253 2.38 12.24 -3.98
C LEU A 253 3.36 13.36 -4.33
N LEU A 254 3.05 14.60 -3.96
CA LEU A 254 3.94 15.74 -4.14
C LEU A 254 5.28 15.51 -3.42
N VAL A 255 5.25 15.14 -2.14
CA VAL A 255 6.47 14.86 -1.35
C VAL A 255 7.32 13.77 -2.01
N LYS A 256 6.72 12.67 -2.49
CA LYS A 256 7.45 11.62 -3.21
C LYS A 256 8.18 12.14 -4.45
N HIS A 257 7.56 13.07 -5.19
CA HIS A 257 8.17 13.67 -6.38
C HIS A 257 9.29 14.65 -6.03
N GLU A 258 9.12 15.46 -4.98
CA GLU A 258 10.16 16.37 -4.49
C GLU A 258 11.38 15.61 -3.99
N ASP A 259 11.18 14.56 -3.21
CA ASP A 259 12.24 13.69 -2.70
C ASP A 259 13.00 13.00 -3.84
N GLU A 260 12.27 12.46 -4.82
CA GLU A 260 12.90 11.81 -5.98
C GLU A 260 13.69 12.80 -6.83
N LEU A 261 13.15 14.01 -7.06
CA LEU A 261 13.85 15.06 -7.79
C LEU A 261 15.11 15.51 -7.05
N SER A 262 15.03 15.66 -5.72
CA SER A 262 16.17 16.00 -4.86
C SER A 262 17.25 14.92 -4.91
N ARG A 263 16.85 13.65 -4.78
CA ARG A 263 17.74 12.48 -4.90
C ARG A 263 18.44 12.46 -6.26
N LEU A 264 17.69 12.68 -7.34
CA LEU A 264 18.20 12.65 -8.71
C LEU A 264 19.14 13.84 -9.01
N LYS A 265 18.83 15.04 -8.52
CA LYS A 265 19.72 16.21 -8.58
C LYS A 265 21.05 15.94 -7.86
N SER A 266 20.99 15.35 -6.65
CA SER A 266 22.19 14.98 -5.90
C SER A 266 23.03 13.92 -6.63
N TYR A 267 22.38 12.91 -7.20
CA TYR A 267 23.04 11.90 -8.02
C TYR A 267 23.74 12.51 -9.23
N TYR A 268 23.05 13.39 -9.97
CA TYR A 268 23.62 14.07 -11.13
C TYR A 268 24.86 14.87 -10.77
N GLU A 269 24.82 15.68 -9.71
CA GLU A 269 25.99 16.49 -9.31
C GLU A 269 27.21 15.63 -8.95
N LYS A 270 26.99 14.48 -8.28
CA LYS A 270 28.08 13.54 -7.96
C LYS A 270 28.67 12.89 -9.22
N CYS A 271 27.83 12.54 -10.19
CA CYS A 271 28.21 11.83 -11.40
C CYS A 271 28.50 12.74 -12.61
N LYS A 272 28.40 14.06 -12.45
CA LYS A 272 28.52 15.03 -13.54
C LYS A 272 29.82 14.91 -14.31
N SER A 273 30.94 14.80 -13.59
CA SER A 273 32.27 14.70 -14.20
C SER A 273 32.42 13.46 -15.08
N VAL A 274 31.85 12.32 -14.67
CA VAL A 274 31.91 11.09 -15.48
C VAL A 274 31.00 11.18 -16.70
N PHE A 275 29.82 11.80 -16.59
CA PHE A 275 28.96 12.02 -17.75
C PHE A 275 29.64 12.94 -18.79
N GLU A 276 30.29 14.00 -18.35
CA GLU A 276 31.09 14.88 -19.22
C GLU A 276 32.30 14.15 -19.83
N ALA A 277 32.95 13.25 -19.09
CA ALA A 277 34.04 12.41 -19.61
C ALA A 277 33.54 11.40 -20.65
N VAL A 278 32.40 10.76 -20.40
CA VAL A 278 31.72 9.85 -21.34
C VAL A 278 31.37 10.56 -22.64
N GLU A 279 30.79 11.76 -22.57
CA GLU A 279 30.46 12.54 -23.77
C GLU A 279 31.73 12.92 -24.54
N ARG A 280 32.77 13.38 -23.85
CA ARG A 280 34.09 13.65 -24.46
C ARG A 280 34.65 12.40 -25.14
N TRP A 281 34.53 11.23 -24.53
CA TRP A 281 34.99 9.98 -25.12
C TRP A 281 34.21 9.65 -26.39
N GLU A 282 32.87 9.72 -26.37
CA GLU A 282 32.02 9.48 -27.56
C GLU A 282 32.36 10.45 -28.71
N GLN A 283 32.59 11.73 -28.41
CA GLN A 283 33.00 12.73 -29.41
C GLN A 283 34.38 12.42 -30.01
N ASN A 284 35.36 12.06 -29.17
CA ASN A 284 36.70 11.66 -29.63
C ASN A 284 36.66 10.38 -30.46
N TRP A 285 35.80 9.42 -30.10
CA TRP A 285 35.61 8.18 -30.83
C TRP A 285 35.04 8.43 -32.23
N ARG A 286 34.02 9.29 -32.35
CA ARG A 286 33.48 9.70 -33.65
C ARG A 286 34.53 10.40 -34.52
N LEU A 287 35.32 11.31 -33.94
CA LEU A 287 36.43 11.96 -34.65
C LEU A 287 37.50 10.95 -35.09
N PHE A 288 37.82 9.96 -34.25
CA PHE A 288 38.73 8.88 -34.61
C PHE A 288 38.21 8.10 -35.82
N GLN A 289 36.94 7.69 -35.82
CA GLN A 289 36.31 7.01 -36.95
C GLN A 289 36.33 7.88 -38.23
N ASP A 290 36.12 9.19 -38.12
CA ASP A 290 36.19 10.12 -39.26
C ASP A 290 37.59 10.21 -39.86
N PHE A 291 38.62 10.29 -39.02
CA PHE A 291 40.01 10.26 -39.49
C PHE A 291 40.35 8.93 -40.15
N GLU A 292 39.85 7.81 -39.63
CA GLU A 292 40.03 6.49 -40.22
C GLU A 292 39.37 6.37 -41.60
N ARG A 293 38.15 6.91 -41.76
CA ARG A 293 37.46 6.95 -43.06
C ARG A 293 38.22 7.81 -44.07
N LYS A 294 38.63 9.02 -43.68
CA LYS A 294 39.42 9.93 -44.53
C LYS A 294 40.77 9.33 -44.92
N ALA A 295 41.44 8.61 -44.02
CA ALA A 295 42.71 7.94 -44.29
C ALA A 295 42.59 6.79 -45.30
N SER A 296 41.42 6.15 -45.40
CA SER A 296 41.14 5.09 -46.38
C SER A 296 40.77 5.59 -47.78
N ASP A 297 40.55 6.91 -47.97
CA ASP A 297 40.15 7.49 -49.26
C ASP A 297 41.34 7.60 -50.24
N PRO A 298 41.29 6.96 -51.43
CA PRO A 298 42.34 7.07 -52.45
C PRO A 298 42.56 8.50 -52.99
N SER A 299 41.54 9.35 -52.94
CA SER A 299 41.57 10.75 -53.42
C SER A 299 42.20 11.72 -52.41
N ARG A 300 42.55 11.25 -51.21
CA ARG A 300 43.08 12.05 -50.08
C ARG A 300 44.31 12.89 -50.43
N PHE A 301 45.13 12.44 -51.37
CA PHE A 301 46.37 13.13 -51.79
C PHE A 301 46.14 14.27 -52.79
N SER A 302 44.90 14.51 -53.23
CA SER A 302 44.52 15.60 -54.15
C SER A 302 44.55 16.99 -53.49
N ASN A 303 44.68 17.06 -52.15
CA ASN A 303 44.54 18.31 -51.40
C ASN A 303 45.87 19.09 -51.28
N ARG A 304 45.99 20.22 -52.00
CA ARG A 304 47.05 21.22 -51.79
C ARG A 304 46.78 22.05 -50.52
N GLY A 305 47.80 22.34 -49.70
CA GLY A 305 47.71 23.33 -48.61
C GLY A 305 47.84 22.86 -47.16
N GLY A 306 48.55 21.76 -46.86
CA GLY A 306 48.93 21.40 -45.47
C GLY A 306 47.83 20.81 -44.58
N SER A 307 46.62 20.59 -45.12
CA SER A 307 45.49 19.96 -44.42
C SER A 307 45.83 18.57 -43.86
N LEU A 308 46.57 17.76 -44.61
CA LEU A 308 47.00 16.41 -44.22
C LEU A 308 47.87 16.40 -42.95
N LEU A 309 48.69 17.44 -42.76
CA LEU A 309 49.57 17.57 -41.60
C LEU A 309 48.77 17.94 -40.35
N LYS A 310 47.75 18.80 -40.49
CA LYS A 310 46.81 19.13 -39.41
C LYS A 310 46.00 17.89 -39.00
N GLU A 311 45.46 17.16 -39.99
CA GLU A 311 44.73 15.91 -39.77
C GLU A 311 45.59 14.86 -39.04
N SER A 312 46.85 14.67 -39.44
CA SER A 312 47.76 13.72 -38.78
C SER A 312 48.07 14.10 -37.32
N LYS A 313 48.27 15.40 -37.04
CA LYS A 313 48.49 15.90 -35.68
C LYS A 313 47.24 15.71 -34.81
N GLU A 314 46.06 16.02 -35.33
CA GLU A 314 44.78 15.84 -34.64
C GLU A 314 44.47 14.37 -34.38
N ARG A 315 44.70 13.48 -35.36
CA ARG A 315 44.58 12.03 -35.17
C ARG A 315 45.46 11.51 -34.05
N THR A 316 46.73 11.95 -34.00
CA THR A 316 47.66 11.57 -32.94
C THR A 316 47.18 12.06 -31.57
N LYS A 317 46.55 13.24 -31.51
CA LYS A 317 45.95 13.78 -30.29
C LYS A 317 44.78 12.91 -29.85
N VAL A 318 43.82 12.62 -30.72
CA VAL A 318 42.64 11.79 -30.41
C VAL A 318 43.07 10.38 -29.97
N GLN A 319 44.02 9.76 -30.66
CA GLN A 319 44.52 8.42 -30.32
C GLN A 319 45.23 8.36 -28.95
N LYS A 320 45.76 9.50 -28.47
CA LYS A 320 46.30 9.61 -27.10
C LYS A 320 45.24 10.01 -26.07
N MET A 321 44.16 10.68 -26.48
CA MET A 321 43.09 11.11 -25.58
C MET A 321 42.10 9.99 -25.24
N LEU A 322 41.78 9.12 -26.21
CA LEU A 322 40.87 7.99 -25.97
C LEU A 322 41.31 7.12 -24.79
N PRO A 323 42.55 6.58 -24.71
CA PRO A 323 42.96 5.76 -23.56
C PRO A 323 43.00 6.53 -22.23
N LYS A 324 43.27 7.83 -22.26
CA LYS A 324 43.25 8.66 -21.04
C LYS A 324 41.84 8.85 -20.50
N LEU A 325 40.88 9.11 -21.39
CA LEU A 325 39.47 9.22 -21.04
C LEU A 325 38.92 7.87 -20.59
N GLU A 326 39.33 6.76 -21.20
CA GLU A 326 38.96 5.41 -20.78
C GLU A 326 39.43 5.13 -19.35
N GLU A 327 40.67 5.46 -19.00
CA GLU A 327 41.19 5.28 -17.64
C GLU A 327 40.54 6.24 -16.63
N GLU A 328 40.31 7.51 -17.02
CA GLU A 328 39.59 8.50 -16.20
C GLU A 328 38.17 7.98 -15.85
N ILE A 329 37.41 7.56 -16.88
CA ILE A 329 36.05 7.04 -16.71
C ILE A 329 36.06 5.74 -15.90
N LYS A 330 36.97 4.82 -16.19
CA LYS A 330 37.10 3.55 -15.45
C LYS A 330 37.39 3.78 -13.98
N SER A 331 38.37 4.63 -13.66
CA SER A 331 38.74 4.93 -12.27
C SER A 331 37.58 5.53 -11.48
N PHE A 332 36.77 6.38 -12.11
CA PHE A 332 35.56 6.93 -11.51
C PHE A 332 34.52 5.84 -11.27
N ILE A 333 34.21 5.03 -12.29
CA ILE A 333 33.20 3.95 -12.21
C ILE A 333 33.59 2.96 -11.10
N ASP A 334 34.85 2.51 -11.06
CA ASP A 334 35.31 1.55 -10.05
C ASP A 334 35.15 2.11 -8.62
N THR A 335 35.45 3.40 -8.43
CA THR A 335 35.28 4.07 -7.13
C THR A 335 33.79 4.20 -6.77
N TRP A 336 32.96 4.62 -7.73
CA TRP A 336 31.53 4.81 -7.53
C TRP A 336 30.80 3.47 -7.26
N GLU A 337 31.11 2.41 -7.99
CA GLU A 337 30.54 1.07 -7.79
C GLU A 337 30.92 0.51 -6.41
N ALA A 338 32.14 0.77 -5.94
CA ALA A 338 32.59 0.39 -4.60
C ALA A 338 31.85 1.14 -3.48
N GLU A 339 31.54 2.43 -3.68
CA GLU A 339 30.81 3.26 -2.71
C GLU A 339 29.30 2.96 -2.68
N GLN A 340 28.68 2.77 -3.85
CA GLN A 340 27.23 2.60 -3.96
C GLN A 340 26.77 1.14 -3.92
N GLY A 341 27.68 0.17 -4.11
CA GLY A 341 27.36 -1.25 -4.13
C GLY A 341 26.45 -1.68 -5.30
N THR A 342 26.34 -0.85 -6.33
CA THR A 342 25.52 -1.10 -7.53
C THR A 342 26.33 -0.84 -8.79
N VAL A 343 25.90 -1.42 -9.91
CA VAL A 343 26.60 -1.30 -11.19
C VAL A 343 26.29 0.06 -11.82
N PHE A 344 27.31 0.75 -12.34
CA PHE A 344 27.13 2.01 -13.05
C PHE A 344 26.70 1.74 -14.50
N LEU A 345 25.51 2.21 -14.86
CA LEU A 345 24.91 1.99 -16.17
C LEU A 345 24.79 3.30 -16.93
N VAL A 346 25.17 3.27 -18.21
CA VAL A 346 24.98 4.35 -19.18
C VAL A 346 24.08 3.82 -20.29
N ARG A 347 22.88 4.39 -20.45
CA ARG A 347 21.86 3.90 -21.40
C ARG A 347 21.55 2.40 -21.23
N GLY A 348 21.57 1.90 -19.99
CA GLY A 348 21.24 0.51 -19.64
C GLY A 348 22.36 -0.53 -19.82
N GLN A 349 23.59 -0.10 -20.12
CA GLN A 349 24.74 -1.00 -20.27
C GLN A 349 25.96 -0.47 -19.49
N ARG A 350 26.89 -1.35 -19.12
CA ARG A 350 28.16 -0.92 -18.51
C ARG A 350 28.99 -0.19 -19.55
N PHE A 351 29.44 1.02 -19.24
CA PHE A 351 30.14 1.85 -20.23
C PHE A 351 31.44 1.20 -20.73
N MET A 352 32.19 0.50 -19.87
CA MET A 352 33.44 -0.15 -20.28
C MET A 352 33.20 -1.34 -21.23
N ASP A 353 32.08 -2.06 -21.10
CA ASP A 353 31.71 -3.11 -22.03
C ASP A 353 31.37 -2.53 -23.41
N TYR A 354 30.70 -1.36 -23.43
CA TYR A 354 30.44 -0.61 -24.65
C TYR A 354 31.74 -0.15 -25.33
N VAL A 355 32.68 0.43 -24.58
CA VAL A 355 34.00 0.82 -25.08
C VAL A 355 34.74 -0.37 -25.70
N ALA A 356 34.77 -1.50 -25.00
CA ALA A 356 35.43 -2.72 -25.48
C ALA A 356 34.80 -3.21 -26.80
N LYS A 357 33.46 -3.23 -26.87
CA LYS A 357 32.72 -3.58 -28.08
C LYS A 357 33.04 -2.65 -29.26
N GLN A 358 33.11 -1.33 -29.02
CA GLN A 358 33.46 -0.37 -30.07
C GLN A 358 34.85 -0.64 -30.68
N TRP A 359 35.84 -0.96 -29.84
CA TRP A 359 37.18 -1.32 -30.29
C TRP A 359 37.22 -2.65 -31.04
N GLU A 360 36.46 -3.65 -30.58
CA GLU A 360 36.32 -4.94 -31.24
C GLU A 360 35.71 -4.81 -32.64
N ASP A 361 34.60 -4.07 -32.75
CA ASP A 361 33.93 -3.77 -34.02
C ASP A 361 34.89 -3.08 -35.01
N TYR A 362 35.67 -2.10 -34.53
CA TYR A 362 36.69 -1.42 -35.33
C TYR A 362 37.78 -2.39 -35.82
N LYS A 363 38.29 -3.26 -34.95
CA LYS A 363 39.32 -4.25 -35.30
C LYS A 363 38.82 -5.21 -36.36
N LEU A 364 37.60 -5.73 -36.20
CA LEU A 364 36.95 -6.63 -37.15
C LEU A 364 36.75 -5.95 -38.52
N GLN A 365 36.31 -4.70 -38.52
CA GLN A 365 36.16 -3.91 -39.74
C GLN A 365 37.50 -3.74 -40.48
N LYS A 366 38.59 -3.46 -39.77
CA LYS A 366 39.93 -3.35 -40.38
C LYS A 366 40.46 -4.68 -40.92
N GLU A 367 40.16 -5.78 -40.24
CA GLU A 367 40.52 -7.12 -40.72
C GLU A 367 39.76 -7.48 -42.00
N LYS A 368 38.46 -7.14 -42.06
CA LYS A 368 37.64 -7.29 -43.27
C LYS A 368 38.18 -6.46 -44.43
N GLU A 369 38.48 -5.18 -44.23
CA GLU A 369 39.10 -4.32 -45.25
C GLU A 369 40.43 -4.88 -45.75
N LYS A 370 41.26 -5.42 -44.84
CA LYS A 370 42.54 -6.06 -45.21
C LYS A 370 42.30 -7.30 -46.08
N ASN A 371 41.39 -8.18 -45.68
CA ASN A 371 41.06 -9.41 -46.41
C ASN A 371 40.46 -9.11 -47.79
N GLU A 372 39.61 -8.09 -47.90
CA GLU A 372 39.07 -7.61 -49.18
C GLU A 372 40.17 -7.06 -50.09
N ARG A 373 41.12 -6.27 -49.55
CA ARG A 373 42.29 -5.79 -50.33
C ARG A 373 43.16 -6.94 -50.83
N VAL A 374 43.39 -7.95 -50.00
CA VAL A 374 44.16 -9.16 -50.39
C VAL A 374 43.42 -9.95 -51.45
N SER A 375 42.12 -10.17 -51.28
CA SER A 375 41.26 -10.85 -52.26
C SER A 375 41.21 -10.10 -53.60
N LEU A 376 41.09 -8.77 -53.58
CA LEU A 376 41.11 -7.94 -54.78
C LEU A 376 42.46 -8.02 -55.50
N LYS A 377 43.58 -7.96 -54.76
CA LYS A 377 44.91 -8.18 -55.33
C LYS A 377 45.03 -9.55 -55.99
N PHE A 378 44.56 -10.60 -55.33
CA PHE A 378 44.56 -11.96 -55.87
C PHE A 378 43.70 -12.08 -57.14
N ARG A 379 42.51 -11.45 -57.15
CA ARG A 379 41.64 -11.39 -58.35
C ARG A 379 42.32 -10.65 -59.50
N ILE A 380 42.94 -9.50 -59.25
CA ILE A 380 43.66 -8.73 -60.27
C ILE A 380 44.82 -9.56 -60.85
N LEU A 381 45.66 -10.16 -59.98
CA LEU A 381 46.76 -11.04 -60.40
C LEU A 381 46.25 -12.22 -61.24
N SER A 382 45.15 -12.86 -60.83
CA SER A 382 44.52 -13.95 -61.59
C SER A 382 44.01 -13.49 -62.95
N THR A 383 43.46 -12.27 -63.03
CA THR A 383 42.96 -11.69 -64.29
C THR A 383 44.11 -11.35 -65.24
N ILE A 384 45.22 -10.81 -64.73
CA ILE A 384 46.43 -10.54 -65.51
C ILE A 384 47.02 -11.84 -66.06
N LEU A 385 47.15 -12.88 -65.23
CA LEU A 385 47.61 -14.21 -65.66
C LEU A 385 46.70 -14.82 -66.72
N LEU A 386 45.37 -14.74 -66.56
CA LEU A 386 44.42 -15.20 -67.58
C LEU A 386 44.55 -14.39 -68.89
N TYR A 387 44.77 -13.08 -68.81
CA TYR A 387 44.98 -12.24 -69.99
C TYR A 387 46.31 -12.56 -70.69
N GLU A 388 47.38 -12.83 -69.97
CA GLU A 388 48.66 -13.28 -70.54
C GLU A 388 48.55 -14.66 -71.18
N ILE A 389 47.84 -15.61 -70.55
CA ILE A 389 47.59 -16.95 -71.09
C ILE A 389 46.72 -16.88 -72.36
N CYS A 390 45.70 -16.02 -72.38
CA CYS A 390 44.83 -15.83 -73.55
C CYS A 390 45.51 -15.01 -74.66
N SER A 391 46.31 -13.99 -74.35
CA SER A 391 47.09 -13.21 -75.34
C SER A 391 48.22 -14.05 -75.95
N SER A 392 48.73 -15.05 -75.24
CA SER A 392 49.70 -16.02 -75.77
C SER A 392 49.07 -17.04 -76.72
N LYS A 393 47.75 -17.08 -76.89
CA LYS A 393 47.03 -17.96 -77.84
C LYS A 393 46.70 -17.30 -79.20
N VAL A 394 47.58 -16.43 -79.70
CA VAL A 394 47.59 -16.02 -81.13
C VAL A 394 48.67 -16.75 -81.94
N HIS A 395 49.50 -17.60 -81.32
CA HIS A 395 50.36 -18.52 -82.07
C HIS A 395 50.37 -19.89 -81.40
N PHE A 396 49.57 -20.82 -81.91
CA PHE A 396 50.03 -22.16 -82.31
C PHE A 396 48.83 -22.96 -82.82
N HIS A 397 48.69 -22.98 -84.15
CA HIS A 397 48.00 -24.07 -84.85
C HIS A 397 49.06 -25.16 -85.12
N TYR A 398 48.65 -26.42 -84.89
CA TYR A 398 49.38 -27.68 -85.13
C TYR A 398 50.47 -28.12 -84.14
N VAL A 399 50.05 -28.88 -83.10
CA VAL A 399 50.41 -30.32 -82.97
C VAL A 399 49.20 -31.06 -82.39
N SER A 400 48.76 -32.07 -83.12
CA SER A 400 47.65 -32.97 -82.79
C SER A 400 48.11 -34.11 -81.89
N VAL A 401 47.27 -34.49 -80.90
CA VAL A 401 47.07 -35.83 -80.32
C VAL A 401 48.27 -36.52 -79.64
N PHE A 402 48.19 -36.71 -78.31
CA PHE A 402 48.72 -37.79 -77.44
C PHE A 402 48.72 -37.18 -76.02
N ILE A 403 47.86 -37.51 -75.05
CA ILE A 403 47.71 -38.80 -74.35
C ILE A 403 46.29 -38.87 -73.76
N VAL A 404 45.49 -39.77 -74.31
CA VAL A 404 44.51 -40.55 -73.54
C VAL A 404 45.26 -41.79 -73.05
N ARG A 405 44.95 -42.21 -71.81
CA ARG A 405 45.21 -43.50 -71.12
C ARG A 405 46.35 -43.59 -70.08
N HIS A 406 45.88 -44.02 -68.90
CA HIS A 406 46.55 -44.59 -67.73
C HIS A 406 47.20 -43.60 -66.75
N GLY A 407 46.74 -43.44 -65.50
CA GLY A 407 45.65 -44.09 -64.78
C GLY A 407 45.95 -44.11 -63.29
N ASN A 408 44.97 -43.67 -62.49
CA ASN A 408 44.75 -43.93 -61.06
C ASN A 408 45.83 -43.37 -60.11
N THR A 409 45.51 -42.80 -58.96
CA THR A 409 44.47 -43.13 -57.99
C THR A 409 44.13 -41.89 -57.18
N LEU A 410 42.86 -41.63 -56.89
CA LEU A 410 42.44 -41.29 -55.53
C LEU A 410 40.97 -41.67 -55.35
N GLN A 411 40.77 -42.64 -54.46
CA GLN A 411 39.50 -43.18 -54.01
C GLN A 411 38.71 -42.15 -53.19
N LYS A 412 37.41 -42.10 -53.49
CA LYS A 412 36.23 -41.80 -52.62
C LYS A 412 36.22 -42.69 -51.34
N PRO A 413 35.18 -42.71 -50.44
CA PRO A 413 33.93 -41.91 -50.22
C PRO A 413 33.72 -41.64 -48.69
N PRO A 414 32.50 -41.48 -48.07
CA PRO A 414 31.08 -41.47 -48.55
C PRO A 414 30.22 -40.26 -48.12
N HIS A 415 29.21 -39.82 -48.91
CA HIS A 415 27.84 -40.37 -49.16
C HIS A 415 26.97 -40.47 -47.88
N ALA A 416 25.66 -40.20 -47.84
CA ALA A 416 24.63 -39.62 -48.73
C ALA A 416 23.25 -39.85 -48.07
N TYR A 417 22.20 -39.46 -48.82
CA TYR A 417 20.79 -39.88 -48.78
C TYR A 417 19.83 -38.91 -48.06
N GLU A 418 18.94 -38.12 -48.69
CA GLU A 418 18.08 -38.18 -49.90
C GLU A 418 16.62 -38.59 -49.58
N LYS A 419 15.69 -37.93 -50.31
CA LYS A 419 14.28 -38.28 -50.64
C LYS A 419 13.17 -37.70 -49.74
N THR A 420 11.99 -37.27 -50.20
CA THR A 420 11.32 -36.96 -51.49
C THR A 420 9.96 -36.31 -51.14
N ALA A 421 9.39 -35.49 -52.05
CA ALA A 421 8.05 -34.87 -51.99
C ALA A 421 6.89 -35.91 -52.15
N PRO A 422 5.56 -35.59 -52.19
CA PRO A 422 4.91 -34.70 -53.20
C PRO A 422 3.55 -33.99 -52.85
N ALA A 423 3.09 -33.11 -53.79
CA ALA A 423 1.68 -32.82 -54.23
C ALA A 423 0.63 -32.27 -53.20
N THR A 424 -0.37 -31.39 -53.47
CA THR A 424 -1.05 -30.85 -54.67
C THR A 424 -2.08 -29.76 -54.24
N ALA A 425 -2.51 -28.92 -55.21
CA ALA A 425 -3.87 -28.36 -55.41
C ALA A 425 -4.26 -26.93 -54.95
N TYR A 426 -4.55 -26.10 -55.97
CA TYR A 426 -5.74 -25.25 -56.21
C TYR A 426 -6.31 -24.34 -55.09
N GLN A 427 -6.28 -23.02 -55.28
CA GLN A 427 -7.45 -22.27 -55.79
C GLN A 427 -7.11 -20.79 -56.12
N ASP A 428 -7.59 -20.37 -57.30
CA ASP A 428 -7.76 -19.00 -57.77
C ASP A 428 -8.65 -18.16 -56.83
N VAL A 429 -8.49 -16.82 -56.88
CA VAL A 429 -9.50 -15.86 -57.39
C VAL A 429 -9.10 -14.42 -57.01
N LEU A 430 -8.72 -13.68 -58.07
CA LEU A 430 -9.08 -12.30 -58.45
C LEU A 430 -9.10 -11.14 -57.42
N GLN A 431 -8.33 -10.11 -57.82
CA GLN A 431 -8.38 -8.64 -57.61
C GLN A 431 -9.80 -7.99 -57.48
N PRO A 432 -9.98 -6.67 -57.18
CA PRO A 432 -9.02 -5.55 -57.36
C PRO A 432 -9.04 -4.36 -56.35
N ARG A 433 -8.03 -3.51 -56.58
CA ARG A 433 -7.88 -2.08 -56.23
C ARG A 433 -9.07 -1.20 -56.65
N THR A 434 -9.29 -0.12 -55.89
CA THR A 434 -9.44 1.30 -56.33
C THR A 434 -9.41 2.17 -55.06
N GLN A 435 -8.38 2.96 -54.75
CA GLN A 435 -8.11 4.35 -55.14
C GLN A 435 -9.31 5.34 -55.21
N THR A 436 -9.44 6.15 -54.15
CA THR A 436 -9.65 7.64 -54.08
C THR A 436 -10.94 8.24 -54.67
N PRO A 437 -11.31 9.55 -54.50
CA PRO A 437 -10.73 10.67 -53.72
C PRO A 437 -11.74 11.58 -52.95
N THR A 438 -11.18 12.52 -52.16
CA THR A 438 -11.59 13.92 -51.83
C THR A 438 -13.06 14.43 -51.76
N ALA A 439 -13.32 15.07 -50.60
CA ALA A 439 -13.72 16.48 -50.39
C ALA A 439 -15.17 16.90 -50.11
N TYR A 440 -15.23 17.95 -49.28
CA TYR A 440 -16.30 18.90 -48.93
C TYR A 440 -17.37 18.50 -47.90
N SER A 441 -17.23 19.08 -46.70
CA SER A 441 -18.16 20.08 -46.14
C SER A 441 -17.50 20.81 -44.98
#